data_AF-A0AAF0YMJ0-F1
#
_entry.id   AF-A0AAF0YMJ0-F1
#
_cell.length_a   1.000
_cell.length_b   1.000
_cell.length_c   1.000
_cell.angle_alpha   90.00
_cell.angle_beta   90.00
_cell.angle_gamma   90.00
#
_symmetry.space_group_name_H-M   'P 1'
#
loop_
_entity.id
_entity.type
_entity.pdbx_description
1 polymer ?
#
loop_
_entity_poly.entity_id
_entity_poly.type
_entity_poly.pdbx_seq_one_letter_code
_entity_poly.pdbx_strand_id
1 'polypeptide(L)'
;MKDDGFLLIDSVISLKIMLIITTILVPTIIHLNHVDKQADNKLEMLRSLYIEIQNSEDQDDFLKSERYFIRGDEICEASANRCIKIK
;
A
#
# COMPACT_ATOMS: atom_id res chain seq x y z
N MET A 1 36.60 31.07 23.68
CA MET A 1 37.55 30.14 23.03
C MET A 1 37.51 28.72 23.57
N LYS A 2 37.37 28.45 24.88
CA LYS A 2 37.30 27.06 25.39
C LYS A 2 35.90 26.43 25.26
N ASP A 3 34.84 27.25 25.29
CA ASP A 3 33.44 26.79 25.22
C ASP A 3 32.93 26.58 23.79
N ASP A 4 33.50 27.29 22.81
CA ASP A 4 33.09 27.20 21.40
C ASP A 4 33.32 25.80 20.82
N GLY A 5 34.42 25.14 21.22
CA GLY A 5 34.72 23.76 20.79
C GLY A 5 33.77 22.72 21.39
N PHE A 6 33.31 22.92 22.62
CA PHE A 6 32.37 22.02 23.29
C PHE A 6 30.96 22.11 22.66
N LEU A 7 30.49 23.34 22.39
CA LEU A 7 29.22 23.59 21.71
C LEU A 7 29.19 23.04 20.27
N LEU A 8 30.31 23.13 19.54
CA LEU A 8 30.43 22.55 18.20
C LEU A 8 30.33 21.02 18.21
N ILE A 9 30.97 20.36 19.19
CA ILE A 9 30.89 18.91 19.33
C ILE A 9 29.46 18.46 19.66
N ASP A 10 28.80 19.16 20.58
CA ASP A 10 27.41 18.85 20.96
C ASP A 10 26.42 19.06 19.80
N SER A 11 26.63 20.11 19.00
CA SER A 11 25.86 20.34 17.77
C SER A 11 26.06 19.22 16.75
N VAL A 12 27.28 18.71 16.58
CA VAL A 12 27.58 17.60 15.67
C VAL A 12 26.97 16.29 16.17
N ILE A 13 27.00 16.02 17.48
CA ILE A 13 26.37 14.84 18.06
C ILE A 13 24.85 14.91 17.88
N SER A 14 24.24 16.06 18.16
CA SER A 14 22.81 16.30 17.96
C SER A 14 22.40 16.12 16.49
N LEU A 15 23.20 16.62 15.55
CA LEU A 15 22.97 16.43 14.12
C LEU A 15 23.05 14.95 13.72
N LYS A 16 24.01 14.19 14.25
CA LYS A 16 24.12 12.75 13.99
C LYS A 16 22.91 11.98 14.51
N ILE A 17 22.46 12.29 15.73
CA ILE A 17 21.27 11.67 16.31
C ILE A 17 20.05 11.99 15.43
N MET A 18 19.89 13.23 15.01
CA MET A 18 18.82 13.64 14.10
C MET A 18 18.87 12.88 12.77
N LEU A 19 20.04 12.72 12.17
CA LEU A 19 20.22 11.95 10.93
C LEU A 19 19.84 10.48 11.12
N ILE A 20 20.26 9.85 12.22
CA ILE A 20 19.88 8.45 12.50
C ILE A 20 18.35 8.34 12.62
N ILE A 21 17.72 9.25 13.35
CA ILE A 21 16.25 9.25 13.50
C ILE A 21 15.57 9.42 12.14
N THR A 22 15.97 10.39 11.32
CA THR A 22 15.32 10.66 10.04
C THR A 22 15.55 9.54 9.02
N THR A 23 16.71 8.88 9.04
CA THR A 23 16.97 7.72 8.15
C THR A 23 16.04 6.55 8.41
N ILE A 24 15.46 6.43 9.61
CA ILE A 24 14.47 5.40 9.94
C ILE A 24 13.04 5.92 9.73
N LEU A 25 12.76 7.16 10.16
CA LEU A 25 11.41 7.73 10.09
C LEU A 25 10.91 7.88 8.65
N VAL A 26 11.74 8.42 7.76
CA VAL A 26 11.36 8.70 6.37
C VAL A 26 10.94 7.43 5.62
N PRO A 27 11.75 6.35 5.55
CA PRO A 27 11.32 5.13 4.86
C PRO A 27 10.13 4.47 5.53
N THR A 28 10.01 4.56 6.86
CA THR A 28 8.83 4.04 7.58
C THR A 28 7.55 4.74 7.14
N ILE A 29 7.55 6.08 7.05
CA ILE A 29 6.39 6.85 6.58
C ILE A 29 6.06 6.52 5.12
N ILE A 30 7.08 6.42 4.26
CA ILE A 30 6.89 6.04 2.86
C ILE A 30 6.25 4.63 2.77
N HIS A 31 6.75 3.69 3.57
CA HIS A 31 6.24 2.33 3.59
C HIS A 31 4.79 2.27 4.10
N LEU A 32 4.47 2.98 5.19
CA LEU A 32 3.10 3.06 5.72
C LEU A 32 2.13 3.63 4.68
N ASN A 33 2.50 4.73 4.02
CA ASN A 33 1.68 5.31 2.95
C ASN A 33 1.51 4.35 1.75
N HIS A 34 2.51 3.53 1.46
CA HIS A 34 2.40 2.53 0.41
C HIS A 34 1.44 1.40 0.80
N VAL A 35 1.55 0.90 2.03
CA VAL A 35 0.66 -0.14 2.57
C VAL A 35 -0.78 0.35 2.63
N ASP A 36 -1.00 1.58 3.09
CA ASP A 36 -2.33 2.20 3.17
C ASP A 36 -2.99 2.27 1.78
N LYS A 37 -2.27 2.80 0.78
CA LYS A 37 -2.74 2.83 -0.62
C LYS A 37 -3.02 1.45 -1.19
N GLN A 38 -2.19 0.45 -0.87
CA GLN A 38 -2.43 -0.93 -1.32
C GLN A 38 -3.68 -1.52 -0.66
N ALA A 39 -3.90 -1.24 0.62
CA ALA A 39 -5.07 -1.70 1.35
C ALA A 39 -6.36 -1.07 0.79
N ASP A 40 -6.36 0.24 0.55
CA ASP A 40 -7.48 0.95 -0.06
C ASP A 40 -7.82 0.40 -1.45
N ASN A 41 -6.82 0.24 -2.31
CA ASN A 41 -7.01 -0.33 -3.66
C ASN A 41 -7.58 -1.75 -3.60
N LYS A 42 -7.15 -2.57 -2.63
CA LYS A 42 -7.65 -3.93 -2.45
C LYS A 42 -9.09 -3.93 -1.93
N LEU A 43 -9.42 -3.05 -1.00
CA LEU A 43 -10.78 -2.89 -0.47
C LEU A 43 -11.74 -2.40 -1.56
N GLU A 44 -11.31 -1.46 -2.39
CA GLU A 44 -12.09 -0.97 -3.53
C GLU A 44 -12.40 -2.11 -4.50
N MET A 45 -11.38 -2.88 -4.91
CA MET A 45 -11.56 -4.02 -5.81
C MET A 45 -12.47 -5.10 -5.19
N LEU A 46 -12.32 -5.41 -3.90
CA LEU A 46 -13.21 -6.35 -3.20
C LEU A 46 -14.65 -5.86 -3.18
N ARG A 47 -14.85 -4.56 -2.92
CA ARG A 47 -16.16 -3.95 -2.88
C ARG A 47 -16.84 -3.98 -4.24
N SER A 48 -16.11 -3.60 -5.30
CA SER A 48 -16.63 -3.62 -6.66
C SER A 48 -16.93 -5.04 -7.12
N LEU A 49 -16.09 -6.01 -6.77
CA LEU A 49 -16.33 -7.42 -7.04
C LEU A 49 -17.57 -7.94 -6.31
N TYR A 50 -17.73 -7.60 -5.02
CA TYR A 50 -18.90 -7.99 -4.24
C TYR A 50 -20.21 -7.43 -4.83
N ILE A 51 -20.21 -6.17 -5.24
CA ILE A 51 -21.38 -5.54 -5.88
C ILE A 51 -21.70 -6.23 -7.22
N GLU A 52 -20.68 -6.54 -8.02
CA GLU A 52 -20.88 -7.23 -9.29
C GLU A 52 -21.50 -8.62 -9.07
N ILE A 53 -20.94 -9.40 -8.13
CA ILE A 53 -21.47 -10.73 -7.77
C ILE A 53 -22.91 -10.62 -7.24
N GLN A 54 -23.22 -9.61 -6.43
CA GLN A 54 -24.56 -9.42 -5.88
C GLN A 54 -25.59 -9.03 -6.95
N ASN A 55 -25.17 -8.33 -8.00
CA ASN A 55 -26.02 -7.93 -9.11
C ASN A 55 -26.19 -9.03 -10.16
N SER A 56 -25.27 -10.01 -10.20
CA SER A 56 -25.39 -11.18 -11.05
C SER A 56 -26.43 -12.16 -10.51
N GLU A 57 -27.31 -12.66 -11.36
CA GLU A 57 -28.30 -13.67 -10.96
C GLU A 57 -27.64 -15.02 -10.62
N ASP A 58 -26.57 -15.35 -11.36
CA ASP A 58 -25.86 -16.62 -11.29
C ASP A 58 -24.39 -16.48 -11.74
N GLN A 59 -23.61 -17.55 -11.56
CA GLN A 59 -22.18 -17.53 -11.85
C GLN A 59 -21.88 -17.30 -13.33
N ASP A 60 -22.73 -17.80 -14.24
CA ASP A 60 -22.58 -17.59 -15.67
C ASP A 60 -22.85 -16.13 -16.07
N ASP A 61 -23.73 -15.43 -15.34
CA ASP A 61 -23.97 -14.01 -15.54
C ASP A 61 -22.79 -13.15 -15.04
N PHE A 62 -22.19 -13.52 -13.92
CA PHE A 62 -20.95 -12.89 -13.44
C PHE A 62 -19.79 -13.05 -14.43
N LEU A 63 -19.62 -14.24 -15.01
CA LEU A 63 -18.56 -14.53 -15.99
C LEU A 63 -18.77 -13.84 -17.34
N LYS A 64 -19.99 -13.35 -17.63
CA LYS A 64 -20.26 -12.48 -18.78
C LYS A 64 -19.82 -11.03 -18.53
N SER A 65 -19.58 -10.64 -17.27
CA SER A 65 -19.07 -9.29 -16.99
C SER A 65 -17.67 -9.13 -17.60
N GLU A 66 -17.50 -8.17 -18.51
CA GLU A 66 -16.18 -7.87 -19.10
C GLU A 66 -15.19 -7.27 -18.08
N ARG A 67 -15.66 -7.00 -16.85
CA ARG A 67 -14.86 -6.34 -15.81
C ARG A 67 -13.93 -7.30 -15.09
N TYR A 68 -14.30 -8.58 -14.93
CA TYR A 68 -13.51 -9.53 -14.16
C TYR A 68 -13.30 -10.83 -14.92
N PHE A 69 -12.15 -11.45 -14.73
CA PHE A 69 -11.82 -12.76 -15.26
C PHE A 69 -11.15 -13.62 -14.20
N ILE A 70 -11.31 -14.94 -14.32
CA ILE A 70 -10.71 -15.90 -13.40
C ILE A 70 -9.45 -16.47 -14.03
N ARG A 71 -8.34 -16.46 -13.29
CA ARG A 71 -7.05 -17.05 -13.66
C ARG A 71 -6.60 -18.01 -12.56
N GLY A 72 -6.94 -19.29 -12.69
CA GLY A 72 -6.67 -20.29 -11.66
C GLY A 72 -7.41 -19.96 -10.36
N ASP A 73 -6.67 -19.79 -9.27
CA ASP A 73 -7.21 -19.41 -7.95
C ASP A 73 -7.30 -17.89 -7.75
N GLU A 74 -7.23 -17.08 -8.82
CA GLU A 74 -7.27 -15.62 -8.74
C GLU A 74 -8.42 -15.04 -9.57
N ILE A 75 -9.10 -14.04 -9.02
CA ILE A 75 -10.05 -13.18 -9.74
C ILE A 75 -9.34 -11.87 -10.05
N CYS A 76 -9.27 -11.52 -11.32
CA CYS A 76 -8.56 -10.35 -11.81
C CYS A 76 -9.51 -9.36 -12.48
N GLU A 77 -9.23 -8.07 -12.31
CA GLU A 77 -9.94 -6.98 -12.98
C GLU A 77 -9.29 -6.67 -14.34
N ALA A 78 -10.09 -6.67 -15.40
CA ALA A 78 -9.62 -6.46 -16.77
C ALA A 78 -9.08 -5.04 -17.02
N SER A 79 -9.70 -4.03 -16.40
CA SER A 79 -9.34 -2.61 -16.58
C SER A 79 -8.02 -2.22 -15.91
N ALA A 80 -7.67 -2.87 -14.79
CA ALA A 80 -6.59 -2.42 -13.91
C ALA A 80 -5.51 -3.47 -13.65
N ASN A 81 -5.61 -4.67 -14.22
CA ASN A 81 -4.68 -5.79 -14.00
C ASN A 81 -4.41 -6.07 -12.50
N ARG A 82 -5.44 -5.89 -11.67
CA ARG A 82 -5.43 -6.17 -10.22
C ARG A 82 -6.02 -7.54 -9.98
N CYS A 83 -5.45 -8.36 -9.10
CA CYS A 83 -5.90 -9.73 -8.85
C CYS A 83 -6.06 -10.02 -7.36
N ILE A 84 -7.06 -10.82 -7.00
CA ILE A 84 -7.33 -11.29 -5.64
C ILE A 84 -7.37 -12.81 -5.64
N LYS A 85 -6.66 -13.44 -4.69
CA LYS A 85 -6.71 -14.89 -4.48
C LYS A 85 -8.01 -15.32 -3.82
N ILE A 86 -8.64 -16.34 -4.39
CA ILE A 86 -9.70 -17.14 -3.80
C ILE A 86 -9.00 -18.11 -2.84
N LYS A 87 -9.34 -18.06 -1.54
CA LYS A 87 -8.73 -18.91 -0.50
C LYS A 87 -9.64 -20.08 -0.16
#